data_AF-A0A365TLQ4-F1
#
_entry.id   AF-A0A365TLQ4-F1
#
_cell.length_a   1.000
_cell.length_b   1.000
_cell.length_c   1.000
_cell.angle_alpha   90.00
_cell.angle_beta   90.00
_cell.angle_gamma   90.00
#
_symmetry.space_group_name_H-M   'P 1'
#
loop_
_entity.id
_entity.type
_entity.pdbx_description
1 polymer ?
#
loop_
_entity_poly.entity_id
_entity_poly.type
_entity_poly.pdbx_seq_one_letter_code
_entity_poly.pdbx_strand_id
1 'polypeptide(L)'
;MVECLTLARRIDVTAAQKRLQRLGAHACEPAWVRLWAAGLGVADDEPGAWLLSVQEMRRALLLVGAELPAQKEKPSAGVKIDNGSPPTPKALDRMWLWERIATPRHWRTQVLDSPPVPIWLPCWLGYARGRHLRLTVISGLSGETLPMLKPIVLKGLQQAYRNGQAPATQSSGANEGREKSV
;
A
#
# COMPACT_ATOMS: atom_id res chain seq x y z
N MET A 1 12.38 -10.52 -7.95
CA MET A 1 11.58 -9.31 -7.65
C MET A 1 10.28 -9.48 -8.41
N VAL A 2 9.12 -9.52 -7.74
CA VAL A 2 7.83 -9.71 -8.45
C VAL A 2 7.51 -8.40 -9.16
N GLU A 3 7.22 -8.45 -10.46
CA GLU A 3 6.78 -7.28 -11.21
C GLU A 3 5.48 -6.76 -10.59
N CYS A 4 5.43 -5.47 -10.29
CA CYS A 4 4.34 -4.86 -9.54
C CYS A 4 3.86 -3.62 -10.30
N LEU A 5 2.65 -3.72 -10.82
CA LEU A 5 2.05 -2.69 -11.65
C LEU A 5 1.44 -1.58 -10.82
N THR A 6 1.45 -0.37 -11.36
CA THR A 6 1.08 0.86 -10.64
C THR A 6 -0.24 1.40 -11.16
N LEU A 7 -1.21 1.63 -10.30
CA LEU A 7 -2.47 2.24 -10.74
C LEU A 7 -2.23 3.70 -11.17
N ALA A 8 -2.55 4.03 -12.41
CA ALA A 8 -2.18 5.27 -13.08
C ALA A 8 -3.06 6.46 -12.70
N ARG A 9 -4.30 6.23 -12.26
CA ARG A 9 -5.21 7.30 -11.87
C ARG A 9 -4.69 7.99 -10.61
N ARG A 10 -4.52 9.31 -10.68
CA ARG A 10 -4.05 10.11 -9.55
C ARG A 10 -4.89 11.37 -9.43
N ILE A 11 -5.34 11.68 -8.22
CA ILE A 11 -5.75 13.03 -7.89
C ILE A 11 -4.53 13.96 -7.99
N ASP A 12 -4.76 15.16 -8.49
CA ASP A 12 -3.74 16.20 -8.59
C ASP A 12 -3.14 16.52 -7.21
N VAL A 13 -1.86 16.90 -7.19
CA VAL A 13 -1.12 17.28 -5.97
C VAL A 13 -1.85 18.36 -5.18
N THR A 14 -2.33 19.39 -5.87
CA THR A 14 -3.06 20.51 -5.29
C THR A 14 -4.36 20.05 -4.65
N ALA A 15 -5.07 19.12 -5.30
CA ALA A 15 -6.32 18.57 -4.77
C ALA A 15 -6.07 17.73 -3.50
N ALA A 16 -5.02 16.89 -3.54
CA ALA A 16 -4.59 16.10 -2.38
C ALA A 16 -4.19 16.98 -1.21
N GLN A 17 -3.35 17.99 -1.44
CA GLN A 17 -2.90 18.96 -0.43
C GLN A 17 -4.07 19.69 0.21
N LYS A 18 -4.97 20.28 -0.59
CA LYS A 18 -6.17 20.97 -0.08
C LYS A 18 -7.02 20.05 0.79
N ARG A 19 -7.20 18.80 0.38
CA ARG A 19 -8.00 17.83 1.14
C ARG A 19 -7.32 17.44 2.46
N LEU A 20 -6.03 17.16 2.44
CA LEU A 20 -5.26 16.83 3.64
C LEU A 20 -5.18 18.01 4.62
N GLN A 21 -5.02 19.24 4.12
CA GLN A 21 -5.05 20.46 4.94
C GLN A 21 -6.40 20.66 5.64
N ARG A 22 -7.53 20.42 4.94
CA ARG A 22 -8.87 20.42 5.56
C ARG A 22 -9.02 19.37 6.66
N LEU A 23 -8.25 18.28 6.59
CA LEU A 23 -8.19 17.23 7.61
C LEU A 23 -7.13 17.50 8.69
N GLY A 24 -6.54 18.70 8.70
CA GLY A 24 -5.59 19.18 9.71
C GLY A 24 -4.12 18.82 9.45
N ALA A 25 -3.77 18.33 8.25
CA ALA A 25 -2.37 18.06 7.91
C ALA A 25 -1.60 19.36 7.60
N HIS A 26 -0.37 19.45 8.11
CA HIS A 26 0.55 20.56 7.82
C HIS A 26 1.64 20.19 6.81
N ALA A 27 1.94 18.88 6.68
CA ALA A 27 2.81 18.34 5.65
C ALA A 27 2.08 17.28 4.83
N CYS A 28 2.42 17.21 3.55
CA CYS A 28 1.81 16.34 2.56
C CYS A 28 2.91 15.75 1.69
N GLU A 29 2.93 14.42 1.51
CA GLU A 29 3.84 13.76 0.57
C GLU A 29 3.14 12.64 -0.22
N PRO A 30 3.57 12.39 -1.47
CA PRO A 30 3.07 11.26 -2.24
C PRO A 30 3.65 9.95 -1.72
N ALA A 31 2.83 8.90 -1.73
CA ALA A 31 3.25 7.56 -1.38
C ALA A 31 2.65 6.51 -2.31
N TRP A 32 3.27 5.34 -2.31
CA TRP A 32 2.85 4.15 -3.01
C TRP A 32 2.76 3.02 -2.01
N VAL A 33 1.59 2.40 -1.89
CA VAL A 33 1.37 1.28 -0.97
C VAL A 33 1.20 0.02 -1.82
N ARG A 34 2.09 -0.95 -1.65
CA ARG A 34 1.95 -2.24 -2.32
C ARG A 34 0.83 -3.01 -1.65
N LEU A 35 -0.15 -3.43 -2.44
CA LEU A 35 -1.26 -4.27 -2.06
C LEU A 35 -1.33 -5.46 -3.02
N TRP A 36 -2.14 -6.45 -2.67
CA TRP A 36 -2.45 -7.60 -3.49
C TRP A 36 -3.91 -7.50 -3.93
N ALA A 37 -4.13 -7.57 -5.25
CA ALA A 37 -5.42 -7.56 -5.88
C ALA A 37 -5.89 -9.00 -6.09
N ALA A 38 -7.00 -9.37 -5.45
CA ALA A 38 -7.69 -10.63 -5.66
C ALA A 38 -9.00 -10.37 -6.43
N GLY A 39 -9.26 -11.17 -7.47
CA GLY A 39 -10.47 -11.05 -8.28
C GLY A 39 -11.72 -11.47 -7.51
N LEU A 40 -12.81 -10.74 -7.74
CA LEU A 40 -14.15 -11.09 -7.27
C LEU A 40 -15.06 -11.30 -8.48
N GLY A 41 -15.79 -12.40 -8.51
CA GLY A 41 -16.67 -12.71 -9.64
C GLY A 41 -17.55 -13.91 -9.38
N VAL A 42 -18.16 -14.40 -10.45
CA VAL A 42 -18.79 -15.73 -10.51
C VAL A 42 -17.67 -16.76 -10.76
N ALA A 43 -17.85 -18.00 -10.28
CA ALA A 43 -16.90 -19.07 -10.59
C ALA A 43 -16.62 -19.15 -12.10
N ASP A 44 -15.35 -19.34 -12.46
CA ASP A 44 -14.88 -19.51 -13.84
C ASP A 44 -15.17 -18.34 -14.80
N ASP A 45 -15.52 -17.17 -14.26
CA ASP A 45 -15.76 -15.94 -15.02
C ASP A 45 -14.65 -14.91 -14.76
N GLU A 46 -14.59 -13.88 -15.60
CA GLU A 46 -13.69 -12.75 -15.39
C GLU A 46 -14.05 -11.99 -14.10
N PRO A 47 -13.05 -11.41 -13.40
CA PRO A 47 -13.32 -10.56 -12.25
C PRO A 47 -14.28 -9.42 -12.64
N GLY A 48 -15.33 -9.20 -11.84
CA GLY A 48 -16.21 -8.03 -11.92
C GLY A 48 -15.90 -6.95 -10.87
N ALA A 49 -15.07 -7.30 -9.90
CA ALA A 49 -14.52 -6.41 -8.89
C ALA A 49 -13.20 -6.97 -8.35
N TRP A 50 -12.49 -6.19 -7.55
CA TRP A 50 -11.19 -6.53 -7.00
C TRP A 50 -11.12 -6.19 -5.51
N LEU A 51 -10.58 -7.12 -4.72
CA LEU A 51 -10.19 -6.85 -3.33
C LEU A 51 -8.72 -6.50 -3.27
N LEU A 52 -8.40 -5.28 -2.83
CA LEU A 52 -7.05 -4.84 -2.60
C LEU A 52 -6.73 -4.99 -1.11
N SER A 53 -5.74 -5.81 -0.78
CA SER A 53 -5.41 -6.09 0.62
C SER A 53 -3.95 -6.51 0.83
N VAL A 54 -3.53 -6.59 2.08
CA VAL A 54 -2.29 -7.27 2.51
C VAL A 54 -2.63 -8.17 3.69
N GLN A 55 -1.75 -9.12 4.01
CA GLN A 55 -2.04 -10.16 5.00
C GLN A 55 -2.41 -9.60 6.38
N GLU A 56 -1.87 -8.44 6.78
CA GLU A 56 -2.14 -7.81 8.06
C GLU A 56 -3.46 -6.98 8.10
N MET A 57 -4.15 -6.84 6.96
CA MET A 57 -5.42 -6.10 6.92
C MET A 57 -6.56 -6.89 7.56
N ARG A 58 -7.45 -6.17 8.24
CA ARG A 58 -8.74 -6.73 8.71
C ARG A 58 -9.89 -6.47 7.74
N ARG A 59 -9.75 -5.41 6.93
CA ARG A 59 -10.72 -4.92 5.97
C ARG A 59 -9.97 -4.63 4.68
N ALA A 60 -10.43 -5.20 3.57
CA ALA A 60 -9.87 -4.94 2.25
C ALA A 60 -10.42 -3.63 1.68
N LEU A 61 -9.83 -3.16 0.59
CA LEU A 61 -10.43 -2.13 -0.26
C LEU A 61 -11.18 -2.83 -1.38
N LEU A 62 -12.44 -2.47 -1.58
CA LEU A 62 -13.23 -2.95 -2.70
C LEU A 62 -13.10 -1.97 -3.88
N LEU A 63 -12.61 -2.47 -5.01
CA LEU A 63 -12.57 -1.75 -6.27
C LEU A 63 -13.56 -2.39 -7.22
N VAL A 64 -14.60 -1.65 -7.61
CA VAL A 64 -15.67 -2.15 -8.49
C VAL A 64 -15.28 -1.91 -9.95
N GLY A 65 -15.51 -2.91 -10.80
CA GLY A 65 -15.18 -2.87 -12.23
C GLY A 65 -14.41 -4.11 -12.65
N ALA A 66 -14.59 -4.50 -13.91
CA ALA A 66 -13.97 -5.71 -14.44
C ALA A 66 -12.45 -5.59 -14.52
N GLU A 67 -11.97 -4.41 -14.91
CA GLU A 67 -10.54 -4.15 -15.07
C GLU A 67 -9.99 -3.33 -13.89
N LEU A 68 -8.77 -3.66 -13.49
CA LEU A 68 -7.97 -2.76 -12.66
C LEU A 68 -7.72 -1.45 -13.44
N PRO A 69 -7.79 -0.27 -12.78
CA PRO A 69 -7.45 1.00 -13.40
C PRO A 69 -6.10 0.93 -14.11
N ALA A 70 -5.98 1.63 -15.24
CA ALA A 70 -4.81 1.63 -16.11
C ALA A 70 -3.49 1.52 -15.33
N GLN A 71 -2.63 0.61 -15.76
CA GLN A 71 -1.45 0.19 -15.01
C GLN A 71 -0.17 0.76 -15.64
N LYS A 72 0.80 1.16 -14.82
CA LYS A 72 2.15 1.61 -15.25
C LYS A 72 3.21 0.75 -14.58
N GLU A 73 4.33 0.51 -15.26
CA GLU A 73 5.36 -0.42 -14.76
C GLU A 73 6.00 0.00 -13.44
N LYS A 74 6.10 1.30 -13.14
CA LYS A 74 6.85 1.76 -11.95
C LYS A 74 6.17 2.91 -11.21
N PRO A 75 6.17 2.86 -9.86
CA PRO A 75 5.76 3.99 -9.04
C PRO A 75 6.74 5.16 -9.23
N SER A 76 6.18 6.35 -9.46
CA SER A 76 6.94 7.61 -9.58
C SER A 76 7.61 8.01 -8.26
N ALA A 77 8.20 9.21 -8.20
CA ALA A 77 8.70 9.81 -6.96
C ALA A 77 7.66 9.74 -5.82
N GLY A 78 8.14 9.51 -4.59
CA GLY A 78 7.34 9.34 -3.38
C GLY A 78 7.80 8.16 -2.52
N VAL A 79 7.27 8.09 -1.30
CA VAL A 79 7.57 7.01 -0.35
C VAL A 79 6.98 5.69 -0.85
N LYS A 80 7.77 4.62 -0.87
CA LYS A 80 7.30 3.28 -1.27
C LYS A 80 7.18 2.38 -0.05
N ILE A 81 5.98 1.86 0.17
CA ILE A 81 5.63 1.00 1.29
C ILE A 81 5.35 -0.40 0.75
N ASP A 82 6.36 -1.27 0.81
CA ASP A 82 6.21 -2.69 0.46
C ASP A 82 5.76 -3.47 1.69
N ASN A 83 4.58 -4.11 1.58
CA ASN A 83 3.92 -4.78 2.70
C ASN A 83 4.04 -6.30 2.64
N GLY A 84 4.95 -6.83 1.81
CA GLY A 84 5.31 -8.24 1.85
C GLY A 84 4.28 -9.16 1.22
N SER A 85 4.05 -10.31 1.86
CA SER A 85 3.41 -11.50 1.27
C SER A 85 1.93 -11.31 0.91
N PRO A 86 1.43 -12.05 -0.09
CA PRO A 86 0.01 -12.07 -0.41
C PRO A 86 -0.81 -12.60 0.77
N PRO A 87 -2.04 -12.11 0.97
CA PRO A 87 -2.95 -12.73 1.93
C PRO A 87 -3.22 -14.20 1.57
N THR A 88 -3.43 -15.04 2.58
CA THR A 88 -3.85 -16.43 2.35
C THR A 88 -5.29 -16.48 1.83
N PRO A 89 -5.72 -17.54 1.12
CA PRO A 89 -7.10 -17.67 0.64
C PRO A 89 -8.14 -17.49 1.77
N LYS A 90 -7.91 -18.15 2.91
CA LYS A 90 -8.75 -18.02 4.11
C LYS A 90 -8.82 -16.58 4.65
N ALA A 91 -7.73 -15.81 4.52
CA ALA A 91 -7.72 -14.40 4.92
C ALA A 91 -8.53 -13.55 3.92
N LEU A 92 -8.42 -13.81 2.62
CA LEU A 92 -9.21 -13.15 1.58
C LEU A 92 -10.71 -13.40 1.78
N ASP A 93 -11.13 -14.65 2.00
CA ASP A 93 -12.54 -14.98 2.24
C ASP A 93 -13.11 -14.22 3.44
N ARG A 94 -12.33 -14.13 4.53
CA ARG A 94 -12.73 -13.39 5.72
C ARG A 94 -12.84 -11.89 5.45
N MET A 95 -11.92 -11.31 4.70
CA MET A 95 -12.00 -9.90 4.32
C MET A 95 -13.18 -9.64 3.38
N TRP A 96 -13.42 -10.55 2.44
CA TRP A 96 -14.56 -10.47 1.52
C TRP A 96 -15.89 -10.49 2.26
N LEU A 97 -16.05 -11.37 3.24
CA LEU A 97 -17.26 -11.45 4.06
C LEU A 97 -17.65 -10.08 4.63
N TRP A 98 -16.68 -9.30 5.13
CA TRP A 98 -16.94 -7.98 5.70
C TRP A 98 -17.38 -6.96 4.65
N GLU A 99 -16.77 -6.96 3.47
CA GLU A 99 -17.15 -6.06 2.37
C GLU A 99 -18.49 -6.45 1.75
N ARG A 100 -18.80 -7.75 1.71
CA ARG A 100 -20.07 -8.29 1.22
C ARG A 100 -21.25 -7.91 2.12
N ILE A 101 -21.05 -7.90 3.44
CA ILE A 101 -22.03 -7.37 4.41
C ILE A 101 -22.27 -5.87 4.19
N ALA A 102 -21.21 -5.11 3.88
CA ALA A 102 -21.32 -3.67 3.62
C ALA A 102 -21.92 -3.35 2.23
N THR A 103 -21.86 -4.28 1.28
CA THR A 103 -22.28 -4.06 -0.12
C THR A 103 -23.18 -5.19 -0.64
N PRO A 104 -24.47 -5.24 -0.23
CA PRO A 104 -25.38 -6.37 -0.54
C PRO A 104 -25.55 -6.68 -2.03
N ARG A 105 -25.33 -5.70 -2.91
CA ARG A 105 -25.43 -5.86 -4.38
C ARG A 105 -24.48 -6.91 -4.94
N HIS A 106 -23.43 -7.28 -4.20
CA HIS A 106 -22.41 -8.24 -4.62
C HIS A 106 -22.52 -9.59 -3.88
N TRP A 107 -23.69 -9.95 -3.35
CA TRP A 107 -23.82 -11.22 -2.60
C TRP A 107 -23.47 -12.46 -3.44
N ARG A 108 -23.77 -12.42 -4.74
CA ARG A 108 -23.49 -13.51 -5.68
C ARG A 108 -22.02 -13.65 -6.07
N THR A 109 -21.16 -12.69 -5.72
CA THR A 109 -19.74 -12.77 -6.06
C THR A 109 -18.94 -13.44 -4.94
N GLN A 110 -17.92 -14.18 -5.36
CA GLN A 110 -16.97 -14.86 -4.49
C GLN A 110 -15.55 -14.44 -4.87
N VAL A 111 -14.60 -14.73 -3.98
CA VAL A 111 -13.18 -14.61 -4.30
C VAL A 111 -12.86 -15.68 -5.34
N LEU A 112 -12.24 -15.27 -6.45
CA LEU A 112 -11.82 -16.18 -7.52
C LEU A 112 -10.51 -16.88 -7.12
N ASP A 113 -10.32 -18.11 -7.59
CA ASP A 113 -9.14 -18.95 -7.25
C ASP A 113 -7.86 -18.53 -8.00
N SER A 114 -7.87 -17.36 -8.64
CA SER A 114 -6.70 -16.77 -9.27
C SER A 114 -5.69 -16.27 -8.21
N PRO A 115 -4.37 -16.46 -8.41
CA PRO A 115 -3.37 -15.95 -7.50
C PRO A 115 -3.45 -14.41 -7.40
N PRO A 116 -3.39 -13.82 -6.18
CA PRO A 116 -3.42 -12.38 -6.04
C PRO A 116 -2.27 -11.70 -6.78
N VAL A 117 -2.57 -10.61 -7.49
CA VAL A 117 -1.60 -9.86 -8.27
C VAL A 117 -1.09 -8.67 -7.45
N PRO A 118 0.23 -8.43 -7.36
CA PRO A 118 0.74 -7.28 -6.63
C PRO A 118 0.54 -5.99 -7.43
N ILE A 119 0.01 -4.97 -6.75
CA ILE A 119 -0.23 -3.65 -7.31
C ILE A 119 0.28 -2.53 -6.39
N TRP A 120 0.71 -1.42 -6.97
CA TRP A 120 0.98 -0.17 -6.27
C TRP A 120 -0.26 0.71 -6.29
N LEU A 121 -0.87 0.90 -5.11
CA LEU A 121 -1.91 1.89 -4.90
C LEU A 121 -1.27 3.27 -4.68
N PRO A 122 -1.55 4.28 -5.53
CA PRO A 122 -1.16 5.65 -5.24
C PRO A 122 -1.90 6.14 -3.99
N CYS A 123 -1.17 6.78 -3.10
CA CYS A 123 -1.69 7.36 -1.86
C CYS A 123 -1.07 8.75 -1.64
N TRP A 124 -1.71 9.55 -0.79
CA TRP A 124 -1.13 10.75 -0.23
C TRP A 124 -1.14 10.65 1.29
N LEU A 125 -0.01 11.02 1.90
CA LEU A 125 0.20 10.99 3.35
C LEU A 125 0.12 12.42 3.87
N GLY A 126 -0.77 12.65 4.84
CA GLY A 126 -0.89 13.90 5.56
C GLY A 126 -0.42 13.76 7.00
N TYR A 127 0.44 14.66 7.44
CA TYR A 127 0.95 14.71 8.80
C TYR A 127 0.41 15.92 9.53
N ALA A 128 -0.35 15.68 10.60
CA ALA A 128 -0.77 16.70 11.53
C ALA A 128 0.11 16.65 12.79
N ARG A 129 0.50 17.83 13.28
CA ARG A 129 1.34 17.99 14.47
C ARG A 129 0.50 18.65 15.56
N GLY A 130 0.00 17.81 16.49
CA GLY A 130 -0.63 18.24 17.73
C GLY A 130 0.13 17.70 18.94
N ARG A 131 -0.57 17.34 20.02
CA ARG A 131 0.01 16.64 21.18
C ARG A 131 0.64 15.28 20.81
N HIS A 132 0.17 14.67 19.71
CA HIS A 132 0.76 13.47 19.08
C HIS A 132 0.83 13.67 17.56
N LEU A 133 1.82 13.04 16.91
CA LEU A 133 1.89 12.96 15.45
C LEU A 133 0.72 12.14 14.91
N ARG A 134 -0.10 12.72 14.04
CA ARG A 134 -1.24 12.04 13.41
C ARG A 134 -0.99 11.88 11.91
N LEU A 135 -1.01 10.64 11.46
CA LEU A 135 -1.00 10.28 10.04
C LEU A 135 -2.43 10.11 9.52
N THR A 136 -2.72 10.77 8.41
CA THR A 136 -3.91 10.59 7.56
C THR A 136 -3.46 10.05 6.22
N VAL A 137 -4.11 8.99 5.74
CA VAL A 137 -3.84 8.39 4.43
C VAL A 137 -5.06 8.64 3.55
N ILE A 138 -4.88 9.19 2.35
CA ILE A 138 -5.94 9.29 1.35
C ILE A 138 -5.58 8.54 0.07
N SER A 139 -6.59 7.98 -0.58
CA SER A 139 -6.48 7.31 -1.88
C SER A 139 -6.02 8.30 -2.95
N GLY A 140 -5.01 7.92 -3.72
CA GLY A 140 -4.63 8.62 -4.93
C GLY A 140 -5.66 8.44 -6.05
N LEU A 141 -6.54 7.43 -6.00
CA LEU A 141 -7.55 7.19 -7.03
C LEU A 141 -8.78 8.10 -6.87
N SER A 142 -9.33 8.16 -5.64
CA SER A 142 -10.60 8.82 -5.30
C SER A 142 -10.45 10.03 -4.37
N GLY A 143 -9.30 10.17 -3.70
CA GLY A 143 -9.09 11.15 -2.63
C GLY A 143 -9.79 10.80 -1.31
N GLU A 144 -10.44 9.64 -1.21
CA GLU A 144 -11.07 9.20 0.03
C GLU A 144 -10.06 8.85 1.11
N THR A 145 -10.44 9.04 2.37
CA THR A 145 -9.60 8.63 3.50
C THR A 145 -9.56 7.11 3.62
N LEU A 146 -8.37 6.56 3.78
CA LEU A 146 -8.11 5.13 3.90
C LEU A 146 -7.59 4.79 5.31
N PRO A 147 -8.43 4.88 6.37
CA PRO A 147 -7.99 4.65 7.73
C PRO A 147 -7.47 3.21 7.95
N MET A 148 -7.97 2.24 7.19
CA MET A 148 -7.52 0.85 7.27
C MET A 148 -6.05 0.66 6.85
N LEU A 149 -5.50 1.53 6.01
CA LEU A 149 -4.10 1.46 5.59
C LEU A 149 -3.15 2.07 6.61
N LYS A 150 -3.64 2.85 7.57
CA LYS A 150 -2.79 3.58 8.52
C LYS A 150 -1.80 2.68 9.29
N PRO A 151 -2.20 1.52 9.86
CA PRO A 151 -1.24 0.67 10.59
C PRO A 151 -0.12 0.16 9.69
N ILE A 152 -0.46 -0.17 8.44
CA ILE A 152 0.45 -0.72 7.45
C ILE A 152 1.44 0.36 6.99
N VAL A 153 0.93 1.55 6.68
CA VAL A 153 1.76 2.69 6.30
C VAL A 153 2.70 3.08 7.45
N LEU A 154 2.24 3.09 8.70
CA LEU A 154 3.11 3.37 9.85
C LEU A 154 4.22 2.32 10.01
N LYS A 155 3.88 1.02 9.89
CA LYS A 155 4.86 -0.07 9.92
C LYS A 155 5.90 0.09 8.79
N GLY A 156 5.44 0.36 7.58
CA GLY A 156 6.30 0.56 6.41
C GLY A 156 7.19 1.81 6.52
N LEU A 157 6.67 2.93 7.04
CA LEU A 157 7.45 4.14 7.30
C LEU A 157 8.53 3.86 8.36
N GLN A 158 8.20 3.12 9.41
CA GLN A 158 9.17 2.73 10.43
C GLN A 158 10.27 1.82 9.85
N GLN A 159 9.91 0.89 8.97
CA GLN A 159 10.87 0.03 8.27
C GLN A 159 11.77 0.85 7.33
N ALA A 160 11.20 1.75 6.53
CA ALA A 160 11.95 2.62 5.63
C ALA A 160 12.93 3.51 6.40
N TYR A 161 12.52 4.05 7.54
CA TYR A 161 13.38 4.84 8.42
C TYR A 161 14.52 4.00 9.00
N ARG A 162 14.23 2.81 9.54
CA ARG A 162 15.25 1.88 10.07
C ARG A 162 16.26 1.47 9.00
N ASN A 163 15.79 1.18 7.79
CA ASN A 163 16.65 0.79 6.68
C ASN A 163 17.50 1.96 6.17
N GLY A 164 16.95 3.19 6.20
CA GLY A 164 17.70 4.41 5.91
C GLY A 164 18.70 4.81 7.01
N GLN A 165 18.55 4.26 8.22
CA GLN A 165 19.47 4.42 9.35
C GLN A 165 20.49 3.29 9.49
N ALA A 166 20.46 2.26 8.63
CA ALA A 166 21.50 1.24 8.62
C ALA A 166 22.85 1.94 8.41
N PRO A 167 23.77 1.92 9.39
CA PRO A 167 24.96 2.73 9.32
C PRO A 167 25.86 2.20 8.19
N ALA A 168 26.40 3.13 7.41
CA ALA A 168 27.63 2.91 6.67
C ALA A 168 28.75 2.62 7.69
N THR A 169 28.83 1.37 8.15
CA THR A 169 29.91 0.88 8.99
C THR A 169 30.22 -0.52 8.55
N GLN A 170 30.97 -0.61 7.45
CA GLN A 170 32.03 -1.59 7.18
C GLN A 170 32.57 -1.34 5.77
N SER A 171 33.52 -0.40 5.65
CA SER A 171 34.71 -0.53 4.78
C SER A 171 35.46 0.82 4.71
N SER A 172 36.09 1.22 5.81
CA SER A 172 37.28 2.07 5.72
C SER A 172 38.18 1.72 6.89
N GLY A 173 39.26 1.02 6.58
CA GLY A 173 40.18 0.44 7.54
C GLY A 173 41.19 -0.48 6.86
N ALA A 174 41.63 -0.11 5.65
CA ALA A 174 42.95 -0.51 5.19
C ALA A 174 43.91 0.56 5.73
N ASN A 175 44.75 0.23 6.70
CA ASN A 175 46.20 0.39 6.50
C ASN A 175 47.04 -0.31 7.57
N GLU A 176 47.90 -1.20 7.08
CA GLU A 176 49.34 -1.32 7.35
C GLU A 176 49.88 -1.34 8.80
N GLY A 177 50.60 -2.43 9.08
CA GLY A 177 51.99 -2.31 9.50
C GLY A 177 52.29 -2.48 11.00
N ARG A 178 52.39 -3.73 11.47
CA ARG A 178 53.34 -4.06 12.53
C ARG A 178 53.66 -5.55 12.57
N GLU A 179 54.52 -5.98 11.66
CA GLU A 179 55.30 -7.20 11.84
C GLU A 179 56.62 -6.79 12.52
N LYS A 180 56.75 -7.16 13.79
CA LYS A 180 58.00 -7.18 14.56
C LYS A 180 58.14 -8.58 15.14
N SER A 181 59.15 -9.33 14.68
CA SER A 181 59.89 -10.39 15.38
C SER A 181 61.14 -10.67 14.53
N VAL A 182 62.33 -10.33 15.04
CA VAL A 182 63.36 -11.25 15.58
C VAL A 182 63.91 -12.20 14.52
#